data_AF-A0A812VDA7-F1
#
_entry.id   AF-A0A812VDA7-F1
#
_cell.length_a   1.000
_cell.length_b   1.000
_cell.length_c   1.000
_cell.angle_alpha   90.00
_cell.angle_beta   90.00
_cell.angle_gamma   90.00
#
_symmetry.space_group_name_H-M   'P 1'
#
loop_
_entity.id
_entity.type
_entity.pdbx_description
1 polymer ?
#
loop_
_entity_poly.entity_id
_entity_poly.type
_entity_poly.pdbx_seq_one_letter_code
_entity_poly.pdbx_strand_id
1 'polypeptide(L)'
;MVCRILAFVLLSAARAQMCEDGQTCQVPGNLGEEGSLLQSRMSEGSEMDTGIENSENSEDSEEPRRNGSMASYVEKVLGKVTALGGSHQKNVELAKDEVRNLAVQVAADPYTVFNVSQSNMNDAFERIIAEMEDIINDTLVSLDKDHKEFDIMINNILQCGVNLKASNVSVTEMSPAVLLLGVEHDVCRNDTVILRDQNHTAQTNYYNYMANPNMPDCAQNFGPGTCPAQQDFSVPLYFDNAITCASEAEKWAGAFHKQAVSLKSAHEIAEKAVKDKYEACDTTQLTYEQAFCTYRTELIDQCSALDNCYSSAVSVFKATKDLILKSNSSRHVAYIAARQVQCYIRVLQSDNLTMAAIEACDHTKVDTSPLALTVPTIPPKPACDVSLAAEHPCGTAWVTKNYEDSTKYWVKEEIAHKNCMPCLTESLNLGLTLKSAEVHGVQDILDTVAATRASSSDKAH
;
A
#
# COMPACT_ATOMS: atom_id res chain seq x y z
N MET A 1 -23.88 40.83 1.71
CA MET A 1 -23.55 39.86 2.77
C MET A 1 -23.15 38.55 2.11
N VAL A 2 -21.87 38.37 1.74
CA VAL A 2 -21.13 37.09 1.64
C VAL A 2 -19.68 37.52 1.44
N CYS A 3 -18.98 37.74 2.54
CA CYS A 3 -17.54 37.90 2.58
C CYS A 3 -17.12 37.19 3.86
N ARG A 4 -16.17 36.26 3.75
CA ARG A 4 -15.83 35.17 4.68
C ARG A 4 -16.58 33.87 4.43
N ILE A 5 -16.01 33.03 3.57
CA ILE A 5 -15.70 31.59 3.75
C ILE A 5 -14.92 31.22 2.46
N LEU A 6 -13.62 31.52 2.44
CA LEU A 6 -12.71 31.12 1.36
C LEU A 6 -11.28 31.14 1.91
N ALA A 7 -11.08 30.42 3.00
CA ALA A 7 -9.78 30.22 3.63
C ALA A 7 -9.76 28.85 4.31
N PHE A 8 -9.81 27.76 3.54
CA PHE A 8 -9.50 26.40 4.03
C PHE A 8 -9.32 25.39 2.87
N VAL A 9 -8.47 25.65 1.86
CA VAL A 9 -8.04 24.58 0.90
C VAL A 9 -6.60 24.75 0.38
N LEU A 10 -5.71 25.50 1.03
CA LEU A 10 -4.31 25.57 0.59
C LEU A 10 -3.36 25.55 1.80
N LEU A 11 -3.10 24.36 2.34
CA LEU A 11 -1.89 24.11 3.12
C LEU A 11 -1.56 22.61 3.18
N SER A 12 -0.99 22.11 2.09
CA SER A 12 -0.16 20.91 2.08
C SER A 12 0.98 21.11 1.07
N ALA A 13 1.75 22.17 1.31
CA ALA A 13 3.06 22.33 0.68
C ALA A 13 4.10 21.50 1.46
N ALA A 14 4.70 20.57 0.73
CA ALA A 14 6.03 19.98 0.89
C ALA A 14 6.79 20.30 2.20
N ARG A 15 6.99 19.26 3.03
CA ARG A 15 8.25 19.13 3.77
C ARG A 15 9.26 18.45 2.85
N ALA A 16 9.86 19.22 1.95
CA ALA A 16 11.16 18.87 1.38
C ALA A 16 12.21 19.28 2.41
N GLN A 17 12.85 18.29 3.04
CA GLN A 17 14.04 18.53 3.86
C GLN A 17 15.17 18.94 2.90
N MET A 18 15.56 20.21 2.92
CA MET A 18 16.77 20.68 2.24
C MET A 18 18.00 20.14 2.98
N CYS A 19 18.91 19.50 2.25
CA CYS A 19 20.26 19.20 2.70
C CYS A 19 21.23 20.00 1.83
N GLU A 20 21.77 21.10 2.37
CA GLU A 20 22.95 21.78 1.83
C GLU A 20 24.15 21.50 2.74
N ASP A 21 25.31 21.39 2.09
CA ASP A 21 26.68 21.23 2.61
C ASP A 21 27.12 19.86 3.15
N GLY A 22 27.62 19.04 2.21
CA GLY A 22 28.95 18.45 2.36
C GLY A 22 29.12 17.21 3.25
N GLN A 23 28.05 16.56 3.71
CA GLN A 23 28.13 15.22 4.32
C GLN A 23 27.02 14.30 3.79
N THR A 24 27.40 13.05 3.50
CA THR A 24 26.58 12.00 2.88
C THR A 24 25.25 11.79 3.61
N CYS A 25 24.13 11.92 2.90
CA CYS A 25 22.79 11.57 3.38
C CYS A 25 22.73 10.08 3.75
N GLN A 26 22.37 9.77 5.00
CA GLN A 26 22.09 8.41 5.43
C GLN A 26 20.85 7.87 4.71
N VAL A 27 21.04 6.74 4.03
CA VAL A 27 19.99 5.78 3.62
C VAL A 27 19.12 5.45 4.84
N PRO A 28 17.80 5.23 4.71
CA PRO A 28 16.99 4.73 5.82
C PRO A 28 17.61 3.42 6.31
N GLY A 29 18.25 3.50 7.47
CA GLY A 29 19.06 2.45 8.03
C GLY A 29 18.21 1.26 8.46
N ASN A 30 18.73 0.08 8.12
CA ASN A 30 18.70 -1.17 8.86
C ASN A 30 17.56 -1.39 9.86
N LEU A 31 16.81 -2.44 9.57
CA LEU A 31 16.42 -3.49 10.52
C LEU A 31 17.19 -3.37 11.84
N GLY A 32 16.49 -2.91 12.88
CA GLY A 32 17.03 -2.83 14.23
C GLY A 32 17.55 -4.19 14.71
N GLU A 33 18.41 -4.16 15.71
CA GLU A 33 19.24 -5.23 16.29
C GLU A 33 18.51 -6.48 16.84
N GLU A 34 17.31 -6.80 16.36
CA GLU A 34 16.60 -8.06 16.64
C GLU A 34 16.56 -9.02 15.43
N GLY A 35 17.10 -8.60 14.27
CA GLY A 35 17.27 -9.46 13.08
C GLY A 35 18.50 -10.40 13.08
N SER A 36 19.36 -10.34 14.10
CA SER A 36 20.65 -11.05 14.12
C SER A 36 20.57 -12.56 14.39
N LEU A 37 19.39 -13.12 14.69
CA LEU A 37 19.25 -14.55 14.98
C LEU A 37 19.16 -15.44 13.73
N LEU A 38 18.79 -14.86 12.57
CA LEU A 38 18.67 -15.59 11.31
C LEU A 38 20.03 -15.97 10.69
N GLN A 39 21.05 -15.11 10.84
CA GLN A 39 22.38 -15.38 10.28
C GLN A 39 23.10 -16.53 11.02
N SER A 40 22.81 -16.71 12.31
CA SER A 40 23.42 -17.77 13.12
C SER A 40 22.86 -19.16 12.78
N ARG A 41 21.57 -19.27 12.42
CA ARG A 41 20.94 -20.56 12.06
C ARG A 41 21.23 -21.02 10.62
N MET A 42 21.59 -20.12 9.70
CA MET A 42 21.91 -20.48 8.31
C MET A 42 23.28 -21.16 8.14
N SER A 43 24.19 -21.04 9.12
CA SER A 43 25.51 -21.67 9.07
C SER A 43 25.55 -23.11 9.62
N GLU A 44 24.46 -23.61 10.21
CA GLU A 44 24.41 -24.95 10.84
C GLU A 44 23.60 -25.99 10.03
N GLY A 45 23.13 -25.63 8.83
CA GLY A 45 22.23 -26.46 8.02
C GLY A 45 22.82 -27.04 6.73
N SER A 46 24.11 -26.88 6.45
CA SER A 46 24.72 -27.23 5.16
C SER A 46 26.07 -27.93 5.31
N GLU A 47 26.09 -29.12 5.89
CA GLU A 47 27.12 -30.13 5.58
C GLU A 47 26.43 -31.41 5.12
N MET A 48 26.26 -31.48 3.81
CA MET A 48 25.94 -32.68 3.06
C MET A 48 27.25 -33.41 2.80
N ASP A 49 27.54 -34.43 3.61
CA ASP A 49 28.72 -35.28 3.43
C ASP A 49 28.39 -36.40 2.43
N THR A 50 28.93 -36.29 1.23
CA THR A 50 29.00 -37.38 0.24
C THR A 50 30.40 -37.97 0.28
N GLY A 51 30.56 -39.16 0.87
CA GLY A 51 31.83 -39.88 0.77
C GLY A 51 31.98 -41.09 1.70
N ILE A 52 31.23 -42.17 1.47
CA ILE A 52 31.64 -43.51 1.91
C ILE A 52 31.49 -44.49 0.73
N GLU A 53 32.61 -44.82 0.09
CA GLU A 53 32.76 -46.06 -0.66
C GLU A 53 33.80 -46.95 0.03
N ASN A 54 33.30 -48.09 0.52
CA ASN A 54 33.87 -49.43 0.57
C ASN A 54 35.40 -49.63 0.58
N SER A 55 35.88 -50.31 1.62
CA SER A 55 36.63 -51.56 1.40
C SER A 55 36.37 -52.57 2.52
N GLU A 56 35.96 -53.78 2.10
CA GLU A 56 35.87 -54.99 2.93
C GLU A 56 37.19 -55.75 2.93
N ASN A 57 37.42 -56.45 4.05
CA ASN A 57 38.23 -57.66 4.28
C ASN A 57 39.76 -57.61 4.08
N SER A 58 40.53 -57.97 5.13
CA SER A 58 40.81 -59.37 5.48
C SER A 58 41.78 -59.53 6.67
N GLU A 59 41.65 -60.67 7.34
CA GLU A 59 42.68 -61.46 8.07
C GLU A 59 43.02 -61.13 9.54
N ASP A 60 42.44 -61.98 10.40
CA ASP A 60 43.09 -62.81 11.43
C ASP A 60 44.43 -62.33 12.01
N SER A 61 44.39 -61.94 13.28
CA SER A 61 45.43 -62.30 14.25
C SER A 61 44.90 -62.14 15.69
N GLU A 62 44.91 -63.25 16.43
CA GLU A 62 44.75 -63.29 17.87
C GLU A 62 45.93 -62.57 18.55
N GLU A 63 45.65 -61.53 19.37
CA GLU A 63 46.31 -61.18 20.65
C GLU A 63 46.03 -59.71 21.04
N PRO A 64 46.15 -59.30 22.31
CA PRO A 64 45.73 -59.92 23.57
C PRO A 64 44.70 -59.03 24.29
N ARG A 65 43.89 -59.63 25.19
CA ARG A 65 43.02 -58.89 26.12
C ARG A 65 43.85 -57.90 26.94
N ARG A 66 43.84 -56.62 26.55
CA ARG A 66 44.36 -55.54 27.40
C ARG A 66 43.36 -55.32 28.54
N ASN A 67 43.74 -55.73 29.74
CA ASN A 67 43.14 -55.26 30.98
C ASN A 67 43.37 -53.75 31.11
N GLY A 68 42.55 -52.94 30.44
CA GLY A 68 42.32 -51.56 30.85
C GLY A 68 41.44 -51.60 32.09
N SER A 69 41.84 -50.98 33.20
CA SER A 69 40.98 -50.89 34.37
C SER A 69 39.69 -50.17 34.00
N MET A 70 38.57 -50.51 34.65
CA MET A 70 37.29 -49.81 34.45
C MET A 70 37.43 -48.28 34.61
N ALA A 71 38.42 -47.81 35.40
CA ALA A 71 38.81 -46.40 35.50
C ALA A 71 39.16 -45.78 34.14
N SER A 72 39.94 -46.48 33.32
CA SER A 72 40.33 -46.02 31.98
C SER A 72 39.13 -45.95 31.04
N TYR A 73 38.15 -46.84 31.21
CA TYR A 73 36.92 -46.82 30.42
C TYR A 73 35.96 -45.72 30.89
N VAL A 74 35.80 -45.54 32.20
CA VAL A 74 35.03 -44.44 32.80
C VAL A 74 35.64 -43.10 32.44
N GLU A 75 36.97 -42.92 32.51
CA GLU A 75 37.64 -41.71 32.03
C GLU A 75 37.52 -41.51 30.52
N LYS A 76 37.45 -42.58 29.73
CA LYS A 76 37.21 -42.47 28.29
C LYS A 76 35.77 -42.05 27.98
N VAL A 77 34.78 -42.59 28.68
CA VAL A 77 33.38 -42.17 28.58
C VAL A 77 33.23 -40.73 29.10
N LEU A 78 33.87 -40.37 30.21
CA LEU A 78 33.93 -38.99 30.72
C LEU A 78 34.60 -38.04 29.75
N GLY A 79 35.73 -38.42 29.17
CA GLY A 79 36.46 -37.61 28.19
C GLY A 79 35.63 -37.37 26.93
N LYS A 80 34.89 -38.40 26.49
CA LYS A 80 33.94 -38.26 25.40
C LYS A 80 32.74 -37.40 25.76
N VAL A 81 32.07 -37.66 26.89
CA VAL A 81 30.91 -36.89 27.35
C VAL A 81 31.27 -35.44 27.67
N THR A 82 32.45 -35.17 28.22
CA THR A 82 32.96 -33.80 28.46
C THR A 82 33.34 -33.10 27.15
N ALA A 83 33.77 -33.85 26.12
CA ALA A 83 34.01 -33.31 24.78
C ALA A 83 32.71 -33.03 23.99
N LEU A 84 31.54 -33.41 24.52
CA LEU A 84 30.23 -33.08 23.97
C LEU A 84 29.74 -31.68 24.36
N GLY A 85 30.59 -30.84 24.96
CA GLY A 85 30.31 -29.43 25.26
C GLY A 85 29.94 -28.66 24.00
N GLY A 86 28.65 -28.69 23.66
CA GLY A 86 28.07 -28.15 22.44
C GLY A 86 26.68 -28.73 22.22
N SER A 87 25.69 -27.84 22.16
CA SER A 87 24.22 -28.04 22.09
C SER A 87 23.70 -28.80 20.85
N HIS A 88 24.38 -29.85 20.40
CA HIS A 88 23.97 -30.64 19.24
C HIS A 88 23.28 -31.94 19.65
N GLN A 89 22.07 -32.16 19.14
CA GLN A 89 21.23 -33.34 19.37
C GLN A 89 21.98 -34.68 19.22
N LYS A 90 22.83 -34.82 18.19
CA LYS A 90 23.64 -36.02 17.96
C LYS A 90 24.58 -36.34 19.12
N ASN A 91 25.04 -35.31 19.83
CA ASN A 91 25.93 -35.45 20.97
C ASN A 91 25.17 -36.04 22.16
N VAL A 92 23.94 -35.58 22.42
CA VAL A 92 23.14 -36.05 23.57
C VAL A 92 22.67 -37.50 23.39
N GLU A 93 22.27 -37.89 22.18
CA GLU A 93 21.93 -39.29 21.88
C GLU A 93 23.16 -40.20 22.00
N LEU A 94 24.32 -39.75 21.53
CA LEU A 94 25.57 -40.49 21.70
C LEU A 94 25.94 -40.62 23.19
N ALA A 95 25.81 -39.54 23.97
CA ALA A 95 26.02 -39.58 25.43
C ALA A 95 25.13 -40.62 26.09
N LYS A 96 23.85 -40.65 25.71
CA LYS A 96 22.88 -41.64 26.20
C LYS A 96 23.34 -43.06 25.91
N ASP A 97 23.76 -43.36 24.68
CA ASP A 97 24.20 -44.71 24.30
C ASP A 97 25.50 -45.11 25.02
N GLU A 98 26.44 -44.17 25.21
CA GLU A 98 27.70 -44.42 25.92
C GLU A 98 27.48 -44.68 27.42
N VAL A 99 26.67 -43.86 28.09
CA VAL A 99 26.35 -44.03 29.52
C VAL A 99 25.55 -45.32 29.74
N ARG A 100 24.64 -45.67 28.82
CA ARG A 100 23.94 -46.95 28.85
C ARG A 100 24.89 -48.13 28.72
N ASN A 101 25.81 -48.10 27.76
CA ASN A 101 26.78 -49.18 27.56
C ASN A 101 27.69 -49.35 28.78
N LEU A 102 28.08 -48.26 29.42
CA LEU A 102 28.79 -48.29 30.70
C LEU A 102 27.95 -49.01 31.78
N ALA A 103 26.68 -48.65 31.93
CA ALA A 103 25.78 -49.28 32.90
C ALA A 103 25.67 -50.80 32.68
N VAL A 104 25.53 -51.25 31.43
CA VAL A 104 25.47 -52.69 31.08
C VAL A 104 26.77 -53.41 31.45
N GLN A 105 27.93 -52.81 31.17
CA GLN A 105 29.22 -53.43 31.49
C GLN A 105 29.43 -53.55 33.01
N VAL A 106 29.11 -52.51 33.78
CA VAL A 106 29.24 -52.53 35.24
C VAL A 106 28.27 -53.57 35.85
N ALA A 107 27.06 -53.72 35.30
CA ALA A 107 26.08 -54.71 35.77
C ALA A 107 26.50 -56.16 35.47
N ALA A 108 27.22 -56.39 34.36
CA ALA A 108 27.66 -57.73 33.93
C ALA A 108 28.89 -58.25 34.69
N ASP A 109 29.77 -57.37 35.17
CA ASP A 109 30.97 -57.73 35.94
C ASP A 109 31.23 -56.75 37.11
N PRO A 110 30.58 -56.94 38.27
CA PRO A 110 30.70 -56.02 39.41
C PRO A 110 32.10 -56.02 40.04
N TYR A 111 32.87 -57.09 39.91
CA TYR A 111 34.09 -57.32 40.71
C TYR A 111 35.36 -56.68 40.11
N THR A 112 35.37 -56.31 38.83
CA THR A 112 36.51 -55.65 38.17
C THR A 112 36.48 -54.12 38.27
N VAL A 113 35.36 -53.54 38.72
CA VAL A 113 35.09 -52.08 38.75
C VAL A 113 35.53 -51.41 40.05
N PHE A 114 35.50 -52.13 41.17
CA PHE A 114 35.72 -51.58 42.51
C PHE A 114 37.15 -51.10 42.84
N ASN A 115 38.12 -51.22 41.90
CA ASN A 115 39.49 -50.72 42.09
C ASN A 115 39.71 -49.26 41.63
N VAL A 116 38.63 -48.56 41.24
CA VAL A 116 38.63 -47.10 41.03
C VAL A 116 38.14 -46.43 42.31
N SER A 117 38.82 -45.38 42.79
CA SER A 117 38.32 -44.63 43.96
C SER A 117 36.88 -44.19 43.71
N GLN A 118 35.96 -44.69 44.53
CA GLN A 118 34.52 -44.44 44.44
C GLN A 118 34.18 -42.93 44.44
N SER A 119 35.07 -42.09 45.00
CA SER A 119 34.98 -40.62 44.96
C SER A 119 35.05 -40.05 43.55
N ASN A 120 35.96 -40.54 42.70
CA ASN A 120 36.25 -39.92 41.40
C ASN A 120 35.15 -40.21 40.37
N MET A 121 34.45 -41.35 40.51
CA MET A 121 33.30 -41.69 39.66
C MET A 121 32.06 -40.88 40.03
N ASN A 122 31.86 -40.59 41.32
CA ASN A 122 30.74 -39.78 41.77
C ASN A 122 30.87 -38.33 41.27
N ASP A 123 32.04 -37.71 41.39
CA ASP A 123 32.28 -36.35 40.87
C ASP A 123 32.04 -36.26 39.36
N ALA A 124 32.44 -37.30 38.63
CA ALA A 124 32.20 -37.46 37.21
C ALA A 124 30.72 -37.55 36.84
N PHE A 125 29.96 -38.36 37.56
CA PHE A 125 28.52 -38.51 37.36
C PHE A 125 27.76 -37.21 37.66
N GLU A 126 28.13 -36.50 38.73
CA GLU A 126 27.54 -35.20 39.05
C GLU A 126 27.78 -34.17 37.94
N ARG A 127 28.98 -34.16 37.34
CA ARG A 127 29.26 -33.30 36.17
C ARG A 127 28.36 -33.63 34.98
N ILE A 128 28.19 -34.92 34.66
CA ILE A 128 27.31 -35.31 33.54
C ILE A 128 25.86 -34.95 33.84
N ILE A 129 25.38 -35.14 35.07
CA ILE A 129 24.04 -34.73 35.48
C ILE A 129 23.86 -33.22 35.29
N ALA A 130 24.85 -32.41 35.70
CA ALA A 130 24.81 -30.96 35.54
C ALA A 130 24.69 -30.56 34.05
N GLU A 131 25.50 -31.15 33.17
CA GLU A 131 25.42 -30.90 31.72
C GLU A 131 24.05 -31.32 31.13
N MET A 132 23.46 -32.42 31.61
CA MET A 132 22.11 -32.83 31.18
C MET A 132 21.03 -31.87 31.66
N GLU A 133 21.16 -31.30 32.86
CA GLU A 133 20.27 -30.23 33.35
C GLU A 133 20.43 -28.95 32.53
N ASP A 134 21.65 -28.59 32.15
CA ASP A 134 21.90 -27.44 31.27
C ASP A 134 21.24 -27.63 29.90
N ILE A 135 21.38 -28.82 29.29
CA ILE A 135 20.68 -29.18 28.05
C ILE A 135 19.16 -29.06 28.23
N ILE A 136 18.61 -29.58 29.32
CA ILE A 136 17.17 -29.48 29.62
C ILE A 136 16.74 -28.01 29.70
N ASN A 137 17.46 -27.18 30.46
CA ASN A 137 17.15 -25.76 30.61
C ASN A 137 17.26 -25.01 29.27
N ASP A 138 18.29 -25.29 28.47
CA ASP A 138 18.46 -24.70 27.14
C ASP A 138 17.32 -25.06 26.18
N THR A 139 16.79 -26.29 26.25
CA THR A 139 15.63 -26.67 25.44
C THR A 139 14.37 -25.87 25.82
N LEU A 140 14.16 -25.60 27.11
CA LEU A 140 13.04 -24.80 27.60
C LEU A 140 13.20 -23.31 27.24
N VAL A 141 14.40 -22.76 27.37
CA VAL A 141 14.72 -21.39 26.93
C VAL A 141 14.52 -21.25 25.43
N SER A 142 14.89 -22.27 24.65
CA SER A 142 14.68 -22.25 23.19
C SER A 142 13.20 -22.32 22.81
N LEU A 143 12.37 -23.03 23.58
CA LEU A 143 10.92 -23.02 23.39
C LEU A 143 10.32 -21.63 23.60
N ASP A 144 10.73 -20.92 24.67
CA ASP A 144 10.28 -19.54 24.93
C ASP A 144 10.71 -18.57 23.80
N LYS A 145 11.92 -18.75 23.26
CA LYS A 145 12.38 -18.01 22.08
C LYS A 145 11.50 -18.27 20.85
N ASP A 146 11.14 -19.52 20.61
CA ASP A 146 10.27 -19.88 19.48
C ASP A 146 8.84 -19.30 19.64
N HIS A 147 8.30 -19.23 20.86
CA HIS A 147 7.03 -18.53 21.12
C HIS A 147 7.14 -17.03 20.80
N LYS A 148 8.23 -16.38 21.21
CA LYS A 148 8.49 -14.96 20.88
C LYS A 148 8.68 -14.75 19.37
N GLU A 149 9.35 -15.66 18.68
CA GLU A 149 9.48 -15.62 17.21
C GLU A 149 8.08 -15.66 16.56
N PHE A 150 7.19 -16.53 17.04
CA PHE A 150 5.81 -16.56 16.59
C PHE A 150 5.07 -15.24 16.85
N ASP A 151 5.19 -14.66 18.04
CA ASP A 151 4.56 -13.37 18.38
C ASP A 151 5.04 -12.24 17.47
N ILE A 152 6.35 -12.16 17.21
CA ILE A 152 6.95 -11.17 16.28
C ILE A 152 6.35 -11.34 14.89
N MET A 153 6.25 -12.56 14.38
CA MET A 153 5.71 -12.80 13.04
C MET A 153 4.21 -12.48 12.94
N ILE A 154 3.44 -12.80 13.98
CA ILE A 154 2.02 -12.42 14.05
C ILE A 154 1.88 -10.90 14.08
N ASN A 155 2.69 -10.21 14.87
CA ASN A 155 2.71 -8.75 14.91
C ASN A 155 3.04 -8.16 13.53
N ASN A 156 4.03 -8.71 12.81
CA ASN A 156 4.35 -8.27 11.45
C ASN A 156 3.16 -8.42 10.47
N ILE A 157 2.40 -9.52 10.57
CA ILE A 157 1.17 -9.70 9.77
C ILE A 157 0.11 -8.66 10.15
N LEU A 158 -0.07 -8.38 11.45
CA LEU A 158 -1.03 -7.38 11.93
C LEU A 158 -0.64 -5.96 11.50
N GLN A 159 0.66 -5.64 11.43
CA GLN A 159 1.16 -4.33 11.00
C GLN A 159 0.79 -4.01 9.54
N CYS A 160 0.61 -5.00 8.67
CA CYS A 160 0.09 -4.75 7.32
C CYS A 160 -1.28 -4.04 7.34
N GLY A 161 -2.16 -4.38 8.28
CA GLY A 161 -3.45 -3.72 8.46
C GLY A 161 -3.36 -2.34 9.09
N VAL A 162 -2.37 -2.11 9.97
CA VAL A 162 -2.09 -0.78 10.56
C VAL A 162 -1.57 0.17 9.49
N ASN A 163 -0.62 -0.28 8.68
CA ASN A 163 -0.06 0.49 7.57
C ASN A 163 -1.14 0.89 6.57
N LEU A 164 -2.04 -0.05 6.22
CA LEU A 164 -3.21 0.28 5.39
C LEU A 164 -4.05 1.40 6.00
N LYS A 165 -4.42 1.30 7.29
CA LYS A 165 -5.24 2.33 7.94
C LYS A 165 -4.57 3.71 7.94
N ALA A 166 -3.26 3.76 8.15
CA ALA A 166 -2.50 5.02 8.10
C ALA A 166 -2.48 5.62 6.69
N SER A 167 -2.25 4.80 5.66
CA SER A 167 -2.28 5.25 4.26
C SER A 167 -3.68 5.61 3.76
N ASN A 168 -4.71 4.94 4.28
CA ASN A 168 -6.10 5.12 3.85
C ASN A 168 -6.71 6.45 4.32
N VAL A 169 -6.07 7.18 5.25
CA VAL A 169 -6.56 8.51 5.68
C VAL A 169 -6.72 9.44 4.46
N SER A 170 -5.70 9.51 3.59
CA SER A 170 -5.75 10.30 2.34
C SER A 170 -6.95 9.89 1.46
N VAL A 171 -7.12 8.58 1.25
CA VAL A 171 -8.18 8.03 0.39
C VAL A 171 -9.56 8.27 0.96
N THR A 172 -9.73 8.16 2.29
CA THR A 172 -11.00 8.47 2.95
C THR A 172 -11.38 9.94 2.87
N GLU A 173 -10.40 10.85 2.90
CA GLU A 173 -10.62 12.29 2.75
C GLU A 173 -10.89 12.69 1.28
N MET A 174 -10.20 12.04 0.33
CA MET A 174 -10.40 12.28 -1.10
C MET A 174 -11.78 11.84 -1.60
N SER A 175 -12.34 10.74 -1.09
CA SER A 175 -13.63 10.22 -1.55
C SER A 175 -14.76 11.27 -1.55
N PRO A 176 -15.09 11.95 -0.44
CA PRO A 176 -16.13 12.98 -0.44
C PRO A 176 -15.74 14.22 -1.26
N ALA A 177 -14.46 14.58 -1.30
CA ALA A 177 -13.97 15.73 -2.07
C ALA A 177 -14.15 15.52 -3.58
N VAL A 178 -13.84 14.32 -4.08
CA VAL A 178 -14.03 13.96 -5.48
C VAL A 178 -15.51 13.91 -5.84
N LEU A 179 -16.37 13.36 -4.97
CA LEU A 179 -17.81 13.34 -5.20
C LEU A 179 -18.40 14.76 -5.26
N LEU A 180 -17.88 15.69 -4.45
CA LEU A 180 -18.28 17.09 -4.49
C LEU A 180 -17.97 17.74 -5.85
N LEU A 181 -16.82 17.45 -6.46
CA LEU A 181 -16.47 17.97 -7.79
C LEU A 181 -17.48 17.50 -8.87
N GLY A 182 -18.01 16.29 -8.75
CA GLY A 182 -19.08 15.81 -9.63
C GLY A 182 -20.36 16.62 -9.49
N VAL A 183 -20.75 16.95 -8.25
CA VAL A 183 -21.89 17.84 -7.97
C VAL A 183 -21.64 19.24 -8.50
N GLU A 184 -20.45 19.80 -8.29
CA GLU A 184 -20.07 21.13 -8.81
C GLU A 184 -20.14 21.18 -10.34
N HIS A 185 -19.70 20.13 -11.03
CA HIS A 185 -19.87 20.01 -12.47
C HIS A 185 -21.34 20.02 -12.89
N ASP A 186 -22.20 19.23 -12.22
CA ASP A 186 -23.64 19.20 -12.51
C ASP A 186 -24.31 20.56 -12.29
N VAL A 187 -23.96 21.27 -11.21
CA VAL A 187 -24.43 22.64 -10.97
C VAL A 187 -23.95 23.57 -12.07
N CYS A 188 -22.68 23.49 -12.46
CA CYS A 188 -22.13 24.32 -13.54
C CYS A 188 -22.91 24.12 -14.86
N ARG A 189 -23.22 22.88 -15.23
CA ARG A 189 -23.97 22.58 -16.46
C ARG A 189 -25.43 23.05 -16.37
N ASN A 190 -26.06 22.97 -15.20
CA ASN A 190 -27.40 23.53 -15.00
C ASN A 190 -27.43 25.05 -15.21
N ASP A 191 -26.41 25.77 -14.73
CA ASP A 191 -26.29 27.21 -15.00
C ASP A 191 -26.12 27.52 -16.49
N THR A 192 -25.46 26.63 -17.26
CA THR A 192 -25.33 26.77 -18.72
C THR A 192 -26.69 26.74 -19.41
N VAL A 193 -27.64 25.94 -18.92
CA VAL A 193 -29.03 25.94 -19.43
C VAL A 193 -29.63 27.35 -19.30
N ILE A 194 -29.52 27.95 -18.12
CA ILE A 194 -30.09 29.28 -17.83
C ILE A 194 -29.48 30.33 -18.77
N LEU A 195 -28.16 30.33 -18.93
CA LEU A 195 -27.48 31.28 -19.81
C LEU A 195 -27.83 31.05 -21.28
N ARG A 196 -27.98 29.79 -21.72
CA ARG A 196 -28.41 29.46 -23.08
C ARG A 196 -29.79 30.03 -23.38
N ASP A 197 -30.74 29.89 -22.45
CA ASP A 197 -32.10 30.38 -22.62
C ASP A 197 -32.15 31.93 -22.64
N GLN A 198 -31.29 32.58 -21.85
CA GLN A 198 -31.09 34.04 -21.91
C GLN A 198 -30.51 34.49 -23.25
N ASN A 199 -29.52 33.77 -23.78
CA ASN A 199 -28.95 34.06 -25.09
C ASN A 199 -30.00 33.90 -26.21
N HIS A 200 -30.77 32.82 -26.20
CA HIS A 200 -31.86 32.60 -27.15
C HIS A 200 -32.94 33.69 -27.06
N THR A 201 -33.27 34.14 -25.85
CA THR A 201 -34.20 35.26 -25.63
C THR A 201 -33.64 36.57 -26.20
N ALA A 202 -32.38 36.89 -25.94
CA ALA A 202 -31.73 38.09 -26.47
C ALA A 202 -31.67 38.06 -28.01
N GLN A 203 -31.34 36.91 -28.59
CA GLN A 203 -31.35 36.67 -30.02
C GLN A 203 -32.75 36.87 -30.63
N THR A 204 -33.77 36.28 -30.01
CA THR A 204 -35.18 36.41 -30.45
C THR A 204 -35.63 37.87 -30.40
N ASN A 205 -35.29 38.61 -29.34
CA ASN A 205 -35.62 40.02 -29.22
C ASN A 205 -34.97 40.86 -30.32
N TYR A 206 -33.69 40.60 -30.63
CA TYR A 206 -33.00 41.27 -31.73
C TYR A 206 -33.69 40.98 -33.08
N TYR A 207 -33.95 39.71 -33.41
CA TYR A 207 -34.59 39.36 -34.68
C TYR A 207 -36.02 39.90 -34.81
N ASN A 208 -36.83 39.82 -33.75
CA ASN A 208 -38.17 40.37 -33.75
C ASN A 208 -38.17 41.89 -33.97
N TYR A 209 -37.20 42.60 -33.38
CA TYR A 209 -37.03 44.03 -33.58
C TYR A 209 -36.61 44.38 -35.01
N MET A 210 -35.70 43.61 -35.59
CA MET A 210 -35.26 43.81 -36.98
C MET A 210 -36.35 43.45 -38.00
N ALA A 211 -37.21 42.47 -37.70
CA ALA A 211 -38.33 42.08 -38.56
C ALA A 211 -39.47 43.11 -38.58
N ASN A 212 -39.70 43.80 -37.46
CA ASN A 212 -40.77 44.79 -37.31
C ASN A 212 -40.20 46.11 -36.77
N PRO A 213 -39.48 46.89 -37.59
CA PRO A 213 -38.80 48.08 -37.12
C PRO A 213 -39.76 49.26 -36.84
N ASN A 214 -41.08 49.08 -37.06
CA ASN A 214 -42.11 50.11 -36.92
C ASN A 214 -41.79 51.41 -37.69
N MET A 215 -41.36 51.26 -38.94
CA MET A 215 -41.05 52.38 -39.81
C MET A 215 -42.30 53.19 -40.15
N PRO A 216 -42.29 54.54 -40.11
CA PRO A 216 -43.44 55.36 -40.48
C PRO A 216 -43.95 55.02 -41.88
N ASP A 217 -45.27 54.94 -42.06
CA ASP A 217 -45.90 54.60 -43.34
C ASP A 217 -45.48 55.57 -44.46
N CYS A 218 -45.26 56.84 -44.12
CA CYS A 218 -44.79 57.85 -45.05
C CYS A 218 -43.39 57.52 -45.59
N ALA A 219 -42.53 56.91 -44.76
CA ALA A 219 -41.16 56.51 -45.11
C ALA A 219 -41.14 55.19 -45.91
N GLN A 220 -42.10 54.29 -45.65
CA GLN A 220 -42.27 53.05 -46.43
C GLN A 220 -42.60 53.32 -47.90
N ASN A 221 -43.31 54.42 -48.17
CA ASN A 221 -43.79 54.79 -49.50
C ASN A 221 -43.09 56.04 -50.06
N PHE A 222 -41.94 56.43 -49.50
CA PHE A 222 -41.20 57.60 -49.93
C PHE A 222 -40.53 57.34 -51.29
N GLY A 223 -41.28 57.60 -52.36
CA GLY A 223 -40.80 57.49 -53.74
C GLY A 223 -40.27 58.83 -54.29
N PRO A 224 -39.47 58.80 -55.37
CA PRO A 224 -39.15 60.00 -56.11
C PRO A 224 -40.45 60.58 -56.69
N GLY A 225 -40.94 61.69 -56.14
CA GLY A 225 -42.05 62.41 -56.74
C GLY A 225 -41.66 62.98 -58.10
N THR A 226 -42.55 62.88 -59.09
CA THR A 226 -42.45 63.68 -60.31
C THR A 226 -42.90 65.10 -60.00
N CYS A 227 -42.15 66.12 -60.44
CA CYS A 227 -42.58 67.52 -60.30
C CYS A 227 -44.02 67.68 -60.83
N PRO A 228 -44.96 68.23 -60.03
CA PRO A 228 -46.31 68.50 -60.50
C PRO A 228 -46.27 69.44 -61.71
N ALA A 229 -47.12 69.21 -62.71
CA ALA A 229 -47.25 70.15 -63.83
C ALA A 229 -47.71 71.52 -63.30
N GLN A 230 -47.19 72.61 -63.90
CA GLN A 230 -47.20 73.98 -63.38
C GLN A 230 -48.57 74.63 -63.05
N GLN A 231 -49.69 73.92 -63.13
CA GLN A 231 -51.03 74.46 -62.89
C GLN A 231 -51.79 73.83 -61.72
N ASP A 232 -51.13 72.97 -60.93
CA ASP A 232 -51.73 72.39 -59.73
C ASP A 232 -51.40 73.26 -58.49
N PHE A 233 -52.39 73.96 -57.94
CA PHE A 233 -52.23 74.83 -56.76
C PHE A 233 -52.04 74.04 -55.44
N SER A 234 -51.92 72.70 -55.50
CA SER A 234 -51.63 71.82 -54.36
C SER A 234 -50.12 71.69 -54.03
N VAL A 235 -49.24 72.36 -54.78
CA VAL A 235 -47.76 72.30 -54.66
C VAL A 235 -47.20 72.61 -53.24
N PRO A 236 -47.72 73.58 -52.45
CA PRO A 236 -47.19 73.84 -51.10
C PRO A 236 -47.41 72.68 -50.12
N LEU A 237 -48.59 72.04 -50.16
CA LEU A 237 -48.93 70.90 -49.30
C LEU A 237 -48.02 69.69 -49.55
N TYR A 238 -47.53 69.50 -50.77
CA TYR A 238 -46.61 68.43 -51.12
C TYR A 238 -45.23 68.60 -50.44
N PHE A 239 -44.66 69.81 -50.46
CA PHE A 239 -43.37 70.09 -49.82
C PHE A 239 -43.45 69.97 -48.29
N ASP A 240 -44.50 70.49 -47.68
CA ASP A 240 -44.69 70.42 -46.23
C ASP A 240 -44.88 68.98 -45.75
N ASN A 241 -45.62 68.14 -46.50
CA ASN A 241 -45.78 66.72 -46.20
C ASN A 241 -44.45 65.95 -46.34
N ALA A 242 -43.63 66.27 -47.35
CA ALA A 242 -42.33 65.64 -47.53
C ALA A 242 -41.35 66.02 -46.41
N ILE A 243 -41.30 67.29 -46.00
CA ILE A 243 -40.47 67.76 -44.88
C ILE A 243 -40.94 67.13 -43.56
N THR A 244 -42.26 67.04 -43.35
CA THR A 244 -42.83 66.40 -42.16
C THR A 244 -42.44 64.93 -42.10
N CYS A 245 -42.59 64.20 -43.21
CA CYS A 245 -42.20 62.80 -43.28
C CYS A 245 -40.69 62.60 -43.06
N ALA A 246 -39.84 63.46 -43.64
CA ALA A 246 -38.40 63.39 -43.42
C ALA A 246 -38.03 63.57 -41.93
N SER A 247 -38.70 64.47 -41.22
CA SER A 247 -38.50 64.64 -39.76
C SER A 247 -38.95 63.42 -38.95
N GLU A 248 -40.05 62.78 -39.33
CA GLU A 248 -40.52 61.55 -38.70
C GLU A 248 -39.58 60.37 -38.96
N ALA A 249 -39.11 60.25 -40.21
CA ALA A 249 -38.15 59.24 -40.62
C ALA A 249 -36.80 59.41 -39.89
N GLU A 250 -36.30 60.64 -39.73
CA GLU A 250 -35.08 60.92 -38.96
C GLU A 250 -35.21 60.50 -37.50
N LYS A 251 -36.31 60.88 -36.84
CA LYS A 251 -36.60 60.49 -35.45
C LYS A 251 -36.69 58.99 -35.29
N TRP A 252 -37.43 58.33 -36.19
CA TRP A 252 -37.54 56.88 -36.23
C TRP A 252 -36.18 56.22 -36.43
N ALA A 253 -35.41 56.63 -37.44
CA ALA A 253 -34.11 56.04 -37.75
C ALA A 253 -33.13 56.17 -36.57
N GLY A 254 -33.13 57.31 -35.89
CA GLY A 254 -32.33 57.52 -34.68
C GLY A 254 -32.73 56.60 -33.53
N ALA A 255 -34.04 56.43 -33.28
CA ALA A 255 -34.54 55.51 -32.26
C ALA A 255 -34.27 54.04 -32.62
N PHE A 256 -34.48 53.69 -33.88
CA PHE A 256 -34.22 52.37 -34.44
C PHE A 256 -32.76 51.95 -34.28
N HIS A 257 -31.84 52.82 -34.72
CA HIS A 257 -30.41 52.56 -34.59
C HIS A 257 -30.01 52.30 -33.13
N LYS A 258 -30.46 53.16 -32.19
CA LYS A 258 -30.14 53.00 -30.77
C LYS A 258 -30.63 51.68 -30.19
N GLN A 259 -31.87 51.31 -30.48
CA GLN A 259 -32.45 50.07 -29.96
C GLN A 259 -31.82 48.83 -30.60
N ALA A 260 -31.56 48.85 -31.91
CA ALA A 260 -30.90 47.75 -32.62
C ALA A 260 -29.49 47.51 -32.09
N VAL A 261 -28.70 48.58 -31.86
CA VAL A 261 -27.37 48.49 -31.26
C VAL A 261 -27.44 47.91 -29.83
N SER A 262 -28.41 48.36 -29.03
CA SER A 262 -28.59 47.85 -27.67
C SER A 262 -28.95 46.35 -27.64
N LEU A 263 -29.88 45.91 -28.49
CA LEU A 263 -30.28 44.51 -28.58
C LEU A 263 -29.16 43.61 -29.11
N LYS A 264 -28.41 44.09 -30.12
CA LYS A 264 -27.22 43.40 -30.63
C LYS A 264 -26.19 43.20 -29.52
N SER A 265 -25.88 44.27 -28.78
CA SER A 265 -24.93 44.21 -27.66
C SER A 265 -25.40 43.26 -26.55
N ALA A 266 -26.70 43.25 -26.23
CA ALA A 266 -27.26 42.32 -25.25
C ALA A 266 -27.11 40.86 -25.69
N HIS A 267 -27.33 40.56 -26.98
CA HIS A 267 -27.09 39.23 -27.53
C HIS A 267 -25.61 38.85 -27.50
N GLU A 268 -24.70 39.73 -27.92
CA GLU A 268 -23.24 39.47 -27.90
C GLU A 268 -22.73 39.20 -26.48
N ILE A 269 -23.24 39.91 -25.48
CA ILE A 269 -22.91 39.68 -24.06
C ILE A 269 -23.43 38.32 -23.61
N ALA A 270 -24.67 37.96 -23.94
CA ALA A 270 -25.26 36.68 -23.56
C ALA A 270 -24.57 35.50 -24.26
N GLU A 271 -24.23 35.64 -25.55
CA GLU A 271 -23.48 34.65 -26.32
C GLU A 271 -22.11 34.40 -25.69
N LYS A 272 -21.39 35.47 -25.35
CA LYS A 272 -20.11 35.36 -24.65
C LYS A 272 -20.27 34.67 -23.29
N ALA A 273 -21.28 35.03 -22.51
CA ALA A 273 -21.51 34.43 -21.19
C ALA A 273 -21.78 32.92 -21.30
N VAL A 274 -22.53 32.47 -22.29
CA VAL A 274 -22.76 31.03 -22.56
C VAL A 274 -21.44 30.34 -22.91
N LYS A 275 -20.66 30.90 -23.83
CA LYS A 275 -19.38 30.32 -24.26
C LYS A 275 -18.40 30.21 -23.10
N ASP A 276 -18.22 31.30 -22.35
CA ASP A 276 -17.32 31.35 -21.19
C ASP A 276 -17.77 30.31 -20.13
N LYS A 277 -19.08 30.09 -19.97
CA LYS A 277 -19.61 29.07 -19.05
C LYS A 277 -19.36 27.64 -19.54
N TYR A 278 -19.51 27.35 -20.84
CA TYR A 278 -19.14 26.05 -21.39
C TYR A 278 -17.66 25.72 -21.12
N GLU A 279 -16.75 26.67 -21.38
CA GLU A 279 -15.31 26.49 -21.12
C GLU A 279 -15.00 26.27 -19.64
N ALA A 280 -15.70 26.99 -18.75
CA ALA A 280 -15.58 26.79 -17.31
C ALA A 280 -16.05 25.40 -16.88
N CYS A 281 -17.23 24.96 -17.31
CA CYS A 281 -17.76 23.64 -16.94
C CYS A 281 -16.93 22.50 -17.55
N ASP A 282 -16.38 22.68 -18.75
CA ASP A 282 -15.42 21.74 -19.35
C ASP A 282 -14.15 21.59 -18.49
N THR A 283 -13.68 22.67 -17.87
CA THR A 283 -12.55 22.65 -16.95
C THR A 283 -12.91 21.97 -15.62
N THR A 284 -14.11 22.21 -15.09
CA THR A 284 -14.63 21.51 -13.92
C THR A 284 -14.76 20.01 -14.18
N GLN A 285 -15.25 19.62 -15.36
CA GLN A 285 -15.35 18.22 -15.77
C GLN A 285 -13.97 17.54 -15.76
N LEU A 286 -12.98 18.14 -16.39
CA LEU A 286 -11.61 17.61 -16.40
C LEU A 286 -11.02 17.50 -14.99
N THR A 287 -11.30 18.48 -14.14
CA THR A 287 -10.84 18.49 -12.74
C THR A 287 -11.49 17.34 -11.95
N TYR A 288 -12.79 17.12 -12.12
CA TYR A 288 -13.51 16.00 -11.52
C TYR A 288 -12.96 14.65 -11.99
N GLU A 289 -12.83 14.46 -13.30
CA GLU A 289 -12.33 13.22 -13.89
C GLU A 289 -10.89 12.93 -13.44
N GLN A 290 -10.00 13.93 -13.45
CA GLN A 290 -8.62 13.79 -12.99
C GLN A 290 -8.56 13.42 -11.50
N ALA A 291 -9.30 14.14 -10.65
CA ALA A 291 -9.31 13.88 -9.21
C ALA A 291 -9.85 12.48 -8.89
N PHE A 292 -10.87 12.03 -9.63
CA PHE A 292 -11.37 10.67 -9.49
C PHE A 292 -10.32 9.64 -9.92
N CYS A 293 -9.63 9.87 -11.03
CA CYS A 293 -8.56 8.96 -11.46
C CYS A 293 -7.43 8.88 -10.44
N THR A 294 -7.01 9.99 -9.84
CA THR A 294 -6.02 10.00 -8.75
C THR A 294 -6.52 9.21 -7.54
N TYR A 295 -7.75 9.46 -7.09
CA TYR A 295 -8.38 8.70 -5.99
C TYR A 295 -8.41 7.19 -6.28
N ARG A 296 -8.82 6.80 -7.50
CA ARG A 296 -8.86 5.40 -7.93
C ARG A 296 -7.49 4.75 -7.88
N THR A 297 -6.46 5.41 -8.42
CA THR A 297 -5.08 4.90 -8.41
C THR A 297 -4.59 4.71 -6.97
N GLU A 298 -4.72 5.73 -6.11
CA GLU A 298 -4.29 5.63 -4.72
C GLU A 298 -5.01 4.51 -3.95
N LEU A 299 -6.32 4.34 -4.17
CA LEU A 299 -7.08 3.26 -3.53
C LEU A 299 -6.61 1.87 -4.01
N ILE A 300 -6.40 1.68 -5.32
CA ILE A 300 -5.93 0.41 -5.88
C ILE A 300 -4.51 0.09 -5.38
N ASP A 301 -3.62 1.08 -5.38
CA ASP A 301 -2.23 0.91 -4.96
C ASP A 301 -2.15 0.52 -3.48
N GLN A 302 -2.97 1.13 -2.63
CA GLN A 302 -3.04 0.77 -1.21
C GLN A 302 -3.54 -0.65 -1.00
N CYS A 303 -4.55 -1.09 -1.77
CA CYS A 303 -5.01 -2.48 -1.71
C CYS A 303 -3.93 -3.46 -2.19
N SER A 304 -3.20 -3.12 -3.25
CA SER A 304 -2.08 -3.91 -3.76
C SER A 304 -0.95 -4.00 -2.72
N ALA A 305 -0.61 -2.88 -2.07
CA ALA A 305 0.38 -2.83 -1.01
C ALA A 305 -0.01 -3.70 0.21
N LEU A 306 -1.28 -3.69 0.61
CA LEU A 306 -1.81 -4.58 1.64
C LEU A 306 -1.63 -6.05 1.24
N ASP A 307 -2.02 -6.40 0.02
CA ASP A 307 -1.96 -7.77 -0.48
C ASP A 307 -0.52 -8.29 -0.47
N ASN A 308 0.41 -7.49 -1.00
CA ASN A 308 1.83 -7.82 -1.04
C ASN A 308 2.44 -7.92 0.37
N CYS A 309 2.13 -6.99 1.27
CA CYS A 309 2.59 -7.03 2.66
C CYS A 309 2.09 -8.31 3.35
N TYR A 310 0.79 -8.57 3.27
CA TYR A 310 0.16 -9.69 3.96
C TYR A 310 0.64 -11.03 3.40
N SER A 311 0.69 -11.21 2.07
CA SER A 311 1.15 -12.45 1.45
C SER A 311 2.60 -12.75 1.80
N SER A 312 3.47 -11.71 1.80
CA SER A 312 4.89 -11.85 2.14
C SER A 312 5.07 -12.22 3.61
N ALA A 313 4.40 -11.51 4.52
CA ALA A 313 4.46 -11.79 5.96
C ALA A 313 3.93 -13.20 6.29
N VAL A 314 2.84 -13.64 5.64
CA VAL A 314 2.31 -15.00 5.78
C VAL A 314 3.28 -16.06 5.24
N SER A 315 3.97 -15.78 4.13
CA SER A 315 4.99 -16.68 3.59
C SER A 315 6.15 -16.86 4.57
N VAL A 316 6.65 -15.75 5.14
CA VAL A 316 7.69 -15.79 6.18
C VAL A 316 7.21 -16.58 7.40
N PHE A 317 6.00 -16.32 7.89
CA PHE A 317 5.43 -17.08 9.01
C PHE A 317 5.42 -18.59 8.74
N LYS A 318 4.96 -19.01 7.56
CA LYS A 318 4.88 -20.44 7.20
C LYS A 318 6.27 -21.08 7.15
N ALA A 319 7.24 -20.43 6.51
CA ALA A 319 8.61 -20.94 6.41
C ALA A 319 9.27 -21.08 7.80
N THR A 320 9.16 -20.05 8.64
CA THR A 320 9.72 -20.07 9.99
C THR A 320 9.00 -21.08 10.89
N LYS A 321 7.67 -21.20 10.78
CA LYS A 321 6.90 -22.23 11.50
C LYS A 321 7.44 -23.63 11.23
N ASP A 322 7.73 -23.96 9.97
CA ASP A 322 8.23 -25.28 9.60
C ASP A 322 9.64 -25.53 10.17
N LEU A 323 10.50 -24.51 10.20
CA LEU A 323 11.82 -24.56 10.84
C LEU A 323 11.73 -24.74 12.36
N ILE A 324 10.85 -23.99 13.02
CA ILE A 324 10.60 -24.08 14.46
C ILE A 324 10.05 -25.47 14.82
N LEU A 325 9.10 -26.01 14.04
CA LEU A 325 8.54 -27.35 14.28
C LEU A 325 9.63 -28.43 14.20
N LYS A 326 10.53 -28.34 13.21
CA LYS A 326 11.67 -29.24 13.07
C LYS A 326 12.62 -29.11 14.27
N SER A 327 12.98 -27.88 14.65
CA SER A 327 13.85 -27.62 15.81
C SER A 327 13.23 -28.13 17.12
N ASN A 328 11.92 -27.92 17.32
CA ASN A 328 11.22 -28.40 18.50
C ASN A 328 11.20 -29.92 18.58
N SER A 329 10.97 -30.61 17.45
CA SER A 329 11.07 -32.07 17.39
C SER A 329 12.46 -32.57 17.79
N SER A 330 13.52 -31.90 17.32
CA SER A 330 14.90 -32.20 17.71
C SER A 330 15.15 -32.00 19.21
N ARG A 331 14.60 -30.94 19.81
CA ARG A 331 14.72 -30.68 21.25
C ARG A 331 13.96 -31.70 22.11
N HIS A 332 12.81 -32.19 21.64
CA HIS A 332 12.10 -33.30 22.31
C HIS A 332 12.99 -34.55 22.44
N VAL A 333 13.70 -34.89 21.37
CA VAL A 333 14.64 -36.04 21.37
C VAL A 333 15.78 -35.82 22.36
N ALA A 334 16.42 -34.64 22.32
CA ALA A 334 17.50 -34.30 23.25
C ALA A 334 17.04 -34.32 24.73
N TYR A 335 15.85 -33.78 25.01
CA TYR A 335 15.26 -33.78 26.34
C TYR A 335 15.01 -35.20 26.86
N ILE A 336 14.44 -36.07 26.03
CA ILE A 336 14.22 -37.49 26.40
C ILE A 336 15.56 -38.18 26.68
N ALA A 337 16.54 -38.01 25.80
CA ALA A 337 17.86 -38.60 25.95
C ALA A 337 18.58 -38.12 27.23
N ALA A 338 18.51 -36.82 27.53
CA ALA A 338 19.09 -36.26 28.76
C ALA A 338 18.44 -36.86 30.02
N ARG A 339 17.12 -37.04 30.04
CA ARG A 339 16.40 -37.67 31.16
C ARG A 339 16.74 -39.15 31.30
N GLN A 340 16.99 -39.84 30.19
CA GLN A 340 17.45 -41.23 30.20
C GLN A 340 18.89 -41.34 30.72
N VAL A 341 19.80 -40.44 30.33
CA VAL A 341 21.16 -40.35 30.89
C VAL A 341 21.12 -40.18 32.41
N GLN A 342 20.30 -39.24 32.90
CA GLN A 342 20.10 -39.05 34.34
C GLN A 342 19.58 -40.32 35.03
N CYS A 343 18.70 -41.09 34.37
CA CYS A 343 18.24 -42.38 34.89
C CYS A 343 19.37 -43.41 35.00
N TYR A 344 20.17 -43.60 33.93
CA TYR A 344 21.30 -44.53 33.94
C TYR A 344 22.32 -44.20 35.01
N ILE A 345 22.64 -42.90 35.19
CA ILE A 345 23.56 -42.45 36.23
C ILE A 345 23.02 -42.78 37.62
N ARG A 346 21.72 -42.55 37.89
CA ARG A 346 21.11 -42.92 39.18
C ARG A 346 21.16 -44.43 39.43
N VAL A 347 20.96 -45.25 38.40
CA VAL A 347 21.09 -46.72 38.51
C VAL A 347 22.53 -47.12 38.81
N LEU A 348 23.51 -46.51 38.12
CA LEU A 348 24.95 -46.70 38.35
C LEU A 348 25.40 -46.29 39.76
N GLN A 349 24.77 -45.27 40.34
CA GLN A 349 25.02 -44.80 41.71
C GLN A 349 24.24 -45.61 42.78
N SER A 350 23.34 -46.50 42.38
CA SER A 350 22.49 -47.26 43.32
C SER A 350 23.12 -48.59 43.74
N ASP A 351 22.75 -49.07 44.92
CA ASP A 351 23.12 -50.41 45.39
C ASP A 351 22.40 -51.55 44.61
N ASN A 352 21.48 -51.22 43.70
CA ASN A 352 20.64 -52.16 42.97
C ASN A 352 20.88 -52.10 41.45
N LEU A 353 22.16 -52.09 41.06
CA LEU A 353 22.56 -52.16 39.67
C LEU A 353 22.25 -53.53 39.08
N THR A 354 21.15 -53.62 38.33
CA THR A 354 20.70 -54.82 37.63
C THR A 354 20.36 -54.51 36.18
N MET A 355 20.41 -55.51 35.31
CA MET A 355 19.96 -55.37 33.92
C MET A 355 18.52 -54.87 33.83
N ALA A 356 17.63 -55.34 34.72
CA ALA A 356 16.25 -54.88 34.78
C ALA A 356 16.12 -53.38 35.13
N ALA A 357 16.98 -52.85 35.99
CA ALA A 357 17.00 -51.42 36.32
C ALA A 357 17.47 -50.57 35.14
N ILE A 358 18.41 -51.06 34.33
CA ILE A 358 18.87 -50.40 33.11
C ILE A 358 17.78 -50.39 32.04
N GLU A 359 17.13 -51.55 31.80
CA GLU A 359 16.00 -51.66 30.86
C GLU A 359 14.81 -50.78 31.28
N ALA A 360 14.59 -50.59 32.59
CA ALA A 360 13.59 -49.63 33.07
C ALA A 360 13.90 -48.18 32.65
N CYS A 361 15.18 -47.80 32.55
CA CYS A 361 15.59 -46.49 32.03
C CYS A 361 15.36 -46.36 30.51
N ASP A 362 15.60 -47.43 29.73
CA ASP A 362 15.29 -47.46 28.29
C ASP A 362 13.80 -47.16 28.03
N HIS A 363 12.94 -47.75 28.85
CA HIS A 363 11.49 -47.65 28.74
C HIS A 363 10.87 -46.58 29.64
N THR A 364 11.69 -45.72 30.25
CA THR A 364 11.18 -44.63 31.08
C THR A 364 10.35 -43.68 30.23
N LYS A 365 9.09 -43.52 30.61
CA LYS A 365 8.19 -42.54 29.99
C LYS A 365 8.56 -41.15 30.49
N VAL A 366 9.34 -40.43 29.69
CA VAL A 366 9.68 -39.03 29.95
C VAL A 366 8.48 -38.14 29.63
N ASP A 367 8.08 -37.30 30.57
CA ASP A 367 7.06 -36.28 30.34
C ASP A 367 7.65 -35.13 29.51
N THR A 368 7.16 -34.97 28.28
CA THR A 368 7.56 -33.90 27.37
C THR A 368 6.57 -32.74 27.31
N SER A 369 5.55 -32.73 28.18
CA SER A 369 4.60 -31.62 28.27
C SER A 369 5.26 -30.24 28.44
N PRO A 370 6.42 -30.06 29.12
CA PRO A 370 7.10 -28.77 29.18
C PRO A 370 7.61 -28.26 27.83
N LEU A 371 7.73 -29.13 26.82
CA LEU A 371 8.16 -28.79 25.46
C LEU A 371 6.99 -28.66 24.48
N ALA A 372 5.77 -28.51 24.99
CA ALA A 372 4.60 -28.28 24.15
C ALA A 372 4.70 -26.94 23.42
N LEU A 373 4.80 -27.00 22.10
CA LEU A 373 4.84 -25.83 21.24
C LEU A 373 3.41 -25.41 20.86
N THR A 374 3.04 -24.18 21.18
CA THR A 374 1.79 -23.59 20.71
C THR A 374 2.08 -22.74 19.48
N VAL A 375 1.49 -23.11 18.35
CA VAL A 375 1.59 -22.32 17.12
C VAL A 375 0.36 -21.41 17.03
N PRO A 376 0.53 -20.08 16.96
CA PRO A 376 -0.61 -19.18 16.83
C PRO A 376 -1.28 -19.31 15.46
N THR A 377 -2.56 -18.94 15.41
CA THR A 377 -3.32 -18.85 14.17
C THR A 377 -2.99 -17.56 13.43
N ILE A 378 -2.80 -17.65 12.12
CA ILE A 378 -2.62 -16.48 11.26
C ILE A 378 -3.90 -15.63 11.30
N PRO A 379 -3.84 -14.34 11.65
CA PRO A 379 -5.00 -13.47 11.66
C PRO A 379 -5.50 -13.25 10.23
N PRO A 380 -6.82 -13.09 10.02
CA PRO A 380 -7.38 -12.88 8.68
C PRO A 380 -6.88 -11.57 8.06
N LYS A 381 -6.71 -11.57 6.73
CA LYS A 381 -6.36 -10.36 5.98
C LYS A 381 -7.47 -9.31 6.14
N PRO A 382 -7.14 -8.05 6.45
CA PRO A 382 -8.09 -6.95 6.38
C PRO A 382 -8.75 -6.85 5.00
N ALA A 383 -10.02 -6.46 4.95
CA ALA A 383 -10.69 -6.17 3.68
C ALA A 383 -10.20 -4.84 3.10
N CYS A 384 -10.08 -4.78 1.78
CA CYS A 384 -9.83 -3.54 1.02
C CYS A 384 -10.94 -3.39 -0.01
N ASP A 385 -11.82 -2.41 0.19
CA ASP A 385 -12.98 -2.19 -0.68
C ASP A 385 -12.64 -1.19 -1.78
N VAL A 386 -12.63 -1.67 -3.02
CA VAL A 386 -12.39 -0.87 -4.23
C VAL A 386 -13.67 -0.54 -5.00
N SER A 387 -14.85 -0.88 -4.45
CA SER A 387 -16.13 -0.75 -5.15
C SER A 387 -16.42 0.68 -5.60
N LEU A 388 -16.10 1.67 -4.76
CA LEU A 388 -16.29 3.09 -5.09
C LEU A 388 -15.43 3.57 -6.25
N ALA A 389 -14.29 2.93 -6.50
CA ALA A 389 -13.45 3.25 -7.62
C ALA A 389 -13.83 2.48 -8.89
N ALA A 390 -14.64 1.41 -8.80
CA ALA A 390 -14.94 0.51 -9.91
C ALA A 390 -15.56 1.22 -11.12
N GLU A 391 -16.49 2.15 -10.86
CA GLU A 391 -17.00 3.09 -11.85
C GLU A 391 -15.99 4.24 -12.01
N HIS A 392 -15.32 4.33 -13.15
CA HIS A 392 -14.27 5.33 -13.38
C HIS A 392 -14.47 6.09 -14.69
N PRO A 393 -13.86 7.28 -14.82
CA PRO A 393 -13.92 8.07 -16.04
C PRO A 393 -13.78 7.24 -17.32
N CYS A 394 -14.76 7.49 -18.19
CA CYS A 394 -14.92 6.96 -19.54
C CYS A 394 -15.25 5.46 -19.63
N GLY A 395 -15.41 4.78 -18.49
CA GLY A 395 -16.13 3.52 -18.46
C GLY A 395 -17.61 3.74 -18.78
N THR A 396 -18.26 2.76 -19.41
CA THR A 396 -19.67 2.86 -19.81
C THR A 396 -20.58 3.26 -18.63
N ALA A 397 -20.42 2.61 -17.47
CA ALA A 397 -21.20 2.94 -16.28
C ALA A 397 -20.99 4.39 -15.81
N TRP A 398 -19.76 4.89 -15.89
CA TRP A 398 -19.44 6.27 -15.52
C TRP A 398 -20.09 7.27 -16.46
N VAL A 399 -19.97 7.06 -17.78
CA VAL A 399 -20.54 7.95 -18.79
C VAL A 399 -22.05 7.98 -18.66
N THR A 400 -22.68 6.80 -18.52
CA THR A 400 -24.13 6.72 -18.35
C THR A 400 -24.60 7.47 -17.10
N LYS A 401 -23.93 7.28 -15.97
CA LYS A 401 -24.29 7.94 -14.71
C LYS A 401 -24.01 9.44 -14.72
N ASN A 402 -22.88 9.87 -15.27
CA ASN A 402 -22.43 11.25 -15.13
C ASN A 402 -22.92 12.15 -16.26
N TYR A 403 -23.11 11.63 -17.47
CA TYR A 403 -23.31 12.44 -18.68
C TYR A 403 -24.52 12.04 -19.52
N GLU A 404 -25.11 10.87 -19.32
CA GLU A 404 -26.30 10.41 -20.07
C GLU A 404 -27.54 10.22 -19.18
N ASP A 405 -27.42 10.44 -17.87
CA ASP A 405 -28.52 10.30 -16.93
C ASP A 405 -29.55 11.42 -17.14
N SER A 406 -30.64 11.09 -17.83
CA SER A 406 -31.76 11.98 -18.11
C SER A 406 -32.49 12.53 -16.88
N THR A 407 -32.20 12.03 -15.67
CA THR A 407 -32.70 12.64 -14.43
C THR A 407 -31.98 13.96 -14.10
N LYS A 408 -30.78 14.17 -14.65
CA LYS A 408 -30.05 15.44 -14.56
C LYS A 408 -30.66 16.46 -15.51
N TYR A 409 -30.96 17.64 -14.98
CA TYR A 409 -31.62 18.70 -15.74
C TYR A 409 -30.82 19.10 -16.99
N TRP A 410 -29.52 19.35 -16.86
CA TRP A 410 -28.69 19.74 -18.01
C TRP A 410 -28.60 18.66 -19.11
N VAL A 411 -28.67 17.37 -18.76
CA VAL A 411 -28.68 16.25 -19.73
C VAL A 411 -30.00 16.23 -20.49
N LYS A 412 -31.13 16.35 -19.76
CA LYS A 412 -32.46 16.43 -20.36
C LYS A 412 -32.59 17.61 -21.32
N GLU A 413 -31.93 18.71 -21.00
CA GLU A 413 -31.86 19.92 -21.82
C GLU A 413 -30.81 19.85 -22.94
N GLU A 414 -30.21 18.68 -23.18
CA GLU A 414 -29.24 18.43 -24.26
C GLU A 414 -28.02 19.38 -24.22
N ILE A 415 -27.59 19.79 -23.02
CA ILE A 415 -26.35 20.56 -22.87
C ILE A 415 -25.14 19.66 -23.12
N ALA A 416 -24.30 20.04 -24.07
CA ALA A 416 -23.09 19.30 -24.40
C ALA A 416 -22.09 19.32 -23.22
N HIS A 417 -21.37 18.21 -23.09
CA HIS A 417 -20.23 18.08 -22.20
C HIS A 417 -18.95 17.81 -23.01
N LYS A 418 -17.79 17.98 -22.39
CA LYS A 418 -16.52 17.69 -23.04
C LYS A 418 -16.33 16.19 -23.20
N ASN A 419 -15.57 15.77 -24.21
CA ASN A 419 -15.13 14.39 -24.32
C ASN A 419 -14.46 13.95 -23.01
N CYS A 420 -14.91 12.82 -22.50
CA CYS A 420 -14.41 12.27 -21.25
C CYS A 420 -12.91 11.95 -21.33
N MET A 421 -12.18 12.21 -20.26
CA MET A 421 -10.77 11.87 -20.10
C MET A 421 -10.59 10.54 -19.33
N PRO A 422 -10.01 9.50 -19.96
CA PRO A 422 -9.85 8.21 -19.31
C PRO A 422 -8.75 8.27 -18.26
N CYS A 423 -8.88 7.45 -17.20
CA CYS A 423 -7.78 7.26 -16.27
C CYS A 423 -6.60 6.62 -17.01
N LEU A 424 -5.39 7.16 -16.77
CA LEU A 424 -4.17 6.55 -17.27
C LEU A 424 -4.04 5.15 -16.65
N THR A 425 -4.22 4.11 -17.45
CA THR A 425 -3.79 2.78 -17.05
C THR A 425 -2.28 2.69 -17.26
N GLU A 426 -1.54 2.00 -16.39
CA GLU A 426 -0.10 1.73 -16.55
C GLU A 426 0.28 0.99 -17.85
N SER A 427 -0.69 0.66 -18.72
CA SER A 427 -0.49 0.01 -20.02
C SER A 427 -0.17 0.95 -21.19
N LEU A 428 0.25 2.20 -20.95
CA LEU A 428 0.92 3.06 -21.93
C LEU A 428 2.47 3.05 -21.79
N ASN A 429 3.03 2.01 -21.17
CA ASN A 429 4.47 1.76 -21.09
C ASN A 429 5.01 0.79 -22.16
N LEU A 430 4.44 0.81 -23.38
CA LEU A 430 5.10 0.28 -24.57
C LEU A 430 4.96 1.29 -25.72
N GLY A 431 5.92 2.22 -25.84
CA GLY A 431 5.99 3.03 -27.07
C GLY A 431 6.78 4.32 -27.06
N LEU A 432 7.28 4.84 -25.93
CA LEU A 432 8.24 5.94 -25.96
C LEU A 432 9.55 5.52 -25.29
N THR A 433 10.51 5.14 -26.13
CA THR A 433 11.93 5.30 -25.82
C THR A 433 12.21 6.77 -25.57
N LEU A 434 12.08 7.20 -24.32
CA LEU A 434 12.67 8.44 -23.83
C LEU A 434 14.18 8.25 -23.81
N LYS A 435 14.84 8.75 -24.86
CA LYS A 435 16.21 9.24 -24.70
C LYS A 435 16.18 10.26 -23.56
N SER A 436 17.06 10.07 -22.59
CA SER A 436 17.38 11.01 -21.52
C SER A 436 17.39 12.46 -22.02
N ALA A 437 16.38 13.23 -21.64
CA ALA A 437 16.43 14.67 -21.66
C ALA A 437 16.33 15.12 -20.19
N GLU A 438 17.41 15.73 -19.73
CA GLU A 438 17.54 16.33 -18.41
C GLU A 438 16.43 17.37 -18.20
N VAL A 439 15.63 17.20 -17.14
CA VAL A 439 14.65 18.20 -16.71
C VAL A 439 15.32 19.11 -15.69
N HIS A 440 15.91 20.19 -16.16
CA HIS A 440 16.05 21.43 -15.39
C HIS A 440 14.95 22.37 -15.89
N GLY A 441 14.03 22.78 -15.02
CA GLY A 441 13.07 23.85 -15.39
C GLY A 441 11.65 23.79 -14.79
N VAL A 442 11.40 23.06 -13.71
CA VAL A 442 10.08 23.15 -13.02
C VAL A 442 10.03 24.36 -12.06
N GLN A 443 11.18 24.86 -11.61
CA GLN A 443 11.25 26.02 -10.72
C GLN A 443 10.96 27.35 -11.44
N ASP A 444 11.41 27.52 -12.70
CA ASP A 444 11.20 28.74 -13.49
C ASP A 444 9.73 29.01 -13.83
N ILE A 445 8.91 27.96 -13.94
CA ILE A 445 7.47 28.08 -14.23
C ILE A 445 6.70 28.54 -12.98
N LEU A 446 7.09 28.07 -11.79
CA LEU A 446 6.49 28.50 -10.52
C LEU A 446 6.84 29.96 -10.19
N ASP A 447 8.06 30.40 -10.50
CA ASP A 447 8.51 31.77 -10.25
C ASP A 447 7.86 32.79 -11.22
N THR A 448 7.55 32.37 -12.45
CA THR A 448 6.83 33.20 -13.44
C THR A 448 5.35 33.41 -13.05
N VAL A 449 4.69 32.41 -12.45
CA VAL A 449 3.30 32.51 -11.98
C VAL A 449 3.20 33.38 -10.71
N ALA A 450 4.23 33.35 -9.85
CA ALA A 450 4.31 34.23 -8.67
C ALA A 450 4.51 35.71 -9.04
N ALA A 451 5.35 36.00 -10.03
CA ALA A 451 5.60 37.37 -10.51
C ALA A 451 4.36 38.02 -11.18
N THR A 452 3.53 37.21 -11.84
CA THR A 452 2.31 37.69 -12.51
C THR A 452 1.20 38.06 -11.50
N ARG A 453 1.18 37.42 -10.32
CA ARG A 453 0.24 37.75 -9.23
C ARG A 453 0.59 39.06 -8.51
N ALA A 454 1.88 39.36 -8.32
CA ALA A 454 2.33 40.60 -7.70
C ALA A 454 2.03 41.86 -8.54
N SER A 455 2.08 41.75 -9.87
CA SER A 455 1.77 42.85 -10.80
C SER A 455 0.28 43.27 -10.82
N SER A 456 -0.64 42.43 -10.33
CA SER A 456 -2.09 42.71 -10.36
C SER A 456 -2.61 43.42 -9.11
N SER A 457 -1.81 43.50 -8.04
CA SER A 457 -2.17 44.15 -6.78
C SER A 457 -1.85 45.66 -6.73
N ASP A 458 -1.04 46.17 -7.65
CA ASP A 458 -0.58 47.59 -7.67
C ASP A 458 -1.36 48.50 -8.64
N LYS A 459 -2.49 48.04 -9.20
CA LYS A 459 -3.38 48.85 -10.06
C LYS A 459 -4.79 49.05 -9.51
N ALA A 460 -4.98 48.91 -8.21
CA ALA A 460 -6.24 49.23 -7.53
C ALA A 460 -6.01 50.16 -6.33
N HIS A 461 -5.53 51.37 -6.61
CA HIS A 461 -5.72 52.58 -5.80
C HIS A 461 -6.10 53.75 -6.70
#